data_AF-A0A1H1Z1D5-F1
#
_entry.id   AF-A0A1H1Z1D5-F1
#
_cell.length_a   1.000
_cell.length_b   1.000
_cell.length_c   1.000
_cell.angle_alpha   90.00
_cell.angle_beta   90.00
_cell.angle_gamma   90.00
#
_symmetry.space_group_name_H-M   'P 1'
#
loop_
_entity.id
_entity.type
_entity.pdbx_description
1 polymer ?
#
loop_
_entity_poly.entity_id
_entity_poly.type
_entity_poly.pdbx_seq_one_letter_code
_entity_poly.pdbx_strand_id
1 'polypeptide(L)'
;MLHGAHASVILVLFLVTQALLAFASESNAPWASALAFAPLAVAAIWVMQPAADPFPRPWWAGILALCIGTVVVQSVQPLPPGAPLYATWHLGAVTTVLLMLILRGRVLVGWVGYLGMAAATLAWTSATGHGLGGGLDLLVRHAATLVIGTAIYFGLRSTARRIAEFNRRSLLEAAAVATAQAAEEERFEQVARLDQLARPIMERVASGAPLSAAEKRECLLTEASLRDLVRGRTLAVPDVLAAVNAARARGVEVTLLDDSGGTGDPTAVAALITRELGELRAGSLTARLQPPGRSELASIVIAPAEGAARILVVEHDGRVR
;
A
#
# COMPACT_ATOMS: atom_id res chain seq x y z
N MET A 1 -9.71 -14.11 9.96
CA MET A 1 -8.82 -15.14 10.56
C MET A 1 -9.54 -16.20 11.40
N LEU A 2 -10.88 -16.18 11.53
CA LEU A 2 -11.64 -17.17 12.33
C LEU A 2 -12.84 -17.76 11.56
N HIS A 3 -12.78 -17.74 10.24
CA HIS A 3 -13.84 -18.20 9.35
C HIS A 3 -13.26 -19.27 8.44
N GLY A 4 -13.75 -20.49 8.59
CA GLY A 4 -13.27 -21.66 7.86
C GLY A 4 -13.75 -22.95 8.53
N ALA A 5 -13.65 -24.06 7.80
CA ALA A 5 -14.02 -25.38 8.28
C ALA A 5 -13.33 -25.71 9.61
N HIS A 6 -12.04 -25.37 9.75
CA HIS A 6 -11.27 -25.59 10.98
C HIS A 6 -11.80 -24.81 12.19
N ALA A 7 -12.19 -23.54 12.02
CA ALA A 7 -12.73 -22.73 13.11
C ALA A 7 -14.09 -23.25 13.59
N SER A 8 -14.91 -23.74 12.66
CA SER A 8 -16.20 -24.36 12.97
C SER A 8 -16.02 -25.68 13.72
N VAL A 9 -15.04 -26.50 13.31
CA VAL A 9 -14.68 -27.74 14.02
C VAL A 9 -14.19 -27.45 15.44
N ILE A 10 -13.32 -26.44 15.63
CA ILE A 10 -12.86 -26.04 16.96
C ILE A 10 -14.02 -25.55 17.83
N LEU A 11 -14.95 -24.76 17.28
CA LEU A 11 -16.12 -24.29 18.01
C LEU A 11 -17.03 -25.46 18.42
N VAL A 12 -17.32 -26.39 17.51
CA VAL A 12 -18.13 -27.59 17.81
C VAL A 12 -17.44 -28.44 18.87
N LEU A 13 -16.14 -28.70 18.74
CA LEU A 13 -15.38 -29.45 19.72
C LEU A 13 -15.44 -28.76 21.09
N PHE A 14 -15.24 -27.44 21.14
CA PHE A 14 -15.37 -26.66 22.37
C PHE A 14 -16.76 -26.82 23.00
N LEU A 15 -17.83 -26.61 22.22
CA LEU A 15 -19.20 -26.71 22.73
C LEU A 15 -19.51 -28.13 23.22
N VAL A 16 -19.08 -29.17 22.51
CA VAL A 16 -19.25 -30.57 22.90
C VAL A 16 -18.48 -30.86 24.18
N THR A 17 -17.22 -30.45 24.29
CA THR A 17 -16.42 -30.63 25.51
C THR A 17 -17.07 -29.90 26.70
N GLN A 18 -17.51 -28.65 26.53
CA GLN A 18 -18.16 -27.92 27.61
C GLN A 18 -19.52 -28.51 27.99
N ALA A 19 -20.30 -29.02 27.03
CA ALA A 19 -21.54 -29.73 27.31
C ALA A 19 -21.25 -31.02 28.11
N LEU A 20 -20.25 -31.80 27.71
CA LEU A 20 -19.85 -33.00 28.44
C LEU A 20 -19.45 -32.64 29.88
N LEU A 21 -18.64 -31.60 30.09
CA LEU A 21 -18.26 -31.18 31.45
C LEU A 21 -19.45 -30.67 32.27
N ALA A 22 -20.38 -29.93 31.66
CA ALA A 22 -21.55 -29.37 32.32
C ALA A 22 -22.56 -30.44 32.78
N PHE A 23 -22.72 -31.51 32.00
CA PHE A 23 -23.72 -32.56 32.25
C PHE A 23 -23.14 -33.86 32.84
N ALA A 24 -21.81 -34.06 32.83
CA ALA A 24 -21.17 -35.18 33.52
C ALA A 24 -21.05 -34.97 35.04
N SER A 25 -21.24 -33.75 35.53
CA SER A 25 -21.19 -33.47 36.97
C SER A 25 -22.48 -33.85 37.66
N GLU A 26 -22.44 -34.95 38.41
CA GLU A 26 -23.54 -35.37 39.31
C GLU A 26 -23.76 -34.38 40.47
N SER A 27 -22.77 -33.51 40.75
CA SER A 27 -22.85 -32.48 41.79
C SER A 27 -23.72 -31.29 41.38
N ASN A 28 -23.98 -31.10 40.09
CA ASN A 28 -24.73 -29.96 39.56
C ASN A 28 -26.16 -30.38 39.20
N ALA A 29 -27.15 -29.58 39.59
CA ALA A 29 -28.53 -29.82 39.14
C ALA A 29 -28.63 -29.61 37.62
N PRO A 30 -29.11 -30.60 36.83
CA PRO A 30 -29.07 -30.56 35.37
C PRO A 30 -29.76 -29.34 34.74
N TRP A 31 -30.84 -28.86 35.38
CA TRP A 31 -31.58 -27.70 34.90
C TRP A 31 -30.76 -26.40 34.96
N ALA A 32 -29.92 -26.23 36.00
CA ALA A 32 -29.10 -25.02 36.12
C ALA A 32 -27.87 -25.10 35.21
N SER A 33 -27.26 -26.29 35.04
CA SER A 33 -26.24 -26.52 34.02
C SER A 33 -26.76 -26.18 32.63
N ALA A 34 -27.99 -26.59 32.29
CA ALA A 34 -28.62 -26.24 31.02
C ALA A 34 -28.86 -24.73 30.87
N LEU A 35 -29.36 -24.08 31.92
CA LEU A 35 -29.64 -22.64 31.93
C LEU A 35 -28.35 -21.79 31.86
N ALA A 36 -27.23 -22.28 32.40
CA ALA A 36 -25.92 -21.64 32.31
C ALA A 36 -25.21 -21.91 30.96
N PHE A 37 -25.39 -23.11 30.40
CA PHE A 37 -24.78 -23.52 29.14
C PHE A 37 -25.37 -22.79 27.92
N ALA A 38 -26.69 -22.54 27.90
CA ALA A 38 -27.33 -21.83 26.80
C ALA A 38 -26.73 -20.43 26.52
N PRO A 39 -26.61 -19.51 27.50
CA PRO A 39 -26.00 -18.20 27.26
C PRO A 39 -24.50 -18.30 26.90
N LEU A 40 -23.78 -19.27 27.47
CA LEU A 40 -22.39 -19.52 27.11
C LEU A 40 -22.26 -19.96 25.64
N ALA A 41 -23.10 -20.89 25.19
CA ALA A 41 -23.07 -21.40 23.83
C ALA A 41 -23.35 -20.27 22.83
N VAL A 42 -24.33 -19.41 23.15
CA VAL A 42 -24.60 -18.19 22.37
C VAL A 42 -23.38 -17.27 22.37
N ALA A 43 -22.75 -17.01 23.52
CA ALA A 43 -21.57 -16.17 23.62
C ALA A 43 -20.39 -16.70 22.78
N ALA A 44 -20.16 -18.02 22.81
CA ALA A 44 -19.11 -18.70 22.05
C ALA A 44 -19.36 -18.67 20.53
N ILE A 45 -20.62 -18.87 20.10
CA ILE A 45 -21.00 -18.73 18.69
C ILE A 45 -20.88 -17.26 18.26
N TRP A 46 -21.30 -16.33 19.10
CA TRP A 46 -21.33 -14.90 18.78
C TRP A 46 -19.93 -14.31 18.65
N VAL A 47 -18.99 -14.67 19.53
CA VAL A 47 -17.59 -14.20 19.45
C VAL A 47 -16.87 -14.71 18.20
N MET A 48 -17.35 -15.80 17.59
CA MET A 48 -16.82 -16.37 16.34
C MET A 48 -17.36 -15.69 15.08
N GLN A 49 -18.44 -14.91 15.16
CA GLN A 49 -19.04 -14.28 13.99
C GLN A 49 -18.09 -13.31 13.26
N PRO A 50 -18.24 -13.13 11.93
CA PRO A 50 -17.51 -12.11 11.19
C PRO A 50 -17.91 -10.73 11.72
N ALA A 51 -16.91 -9.92 12.07
CA ALA A 51 -17.12 -8.57 12.56
C ALA A 51 -15.91 -7.70 12.21
N ALA A 52 -16.10 -6.38 12.17
CA ALA A 52 -15.03 -5.43 11.98
C ALA A 52 -13.94 -5.56 13.06
N ASP A 53 -12.69 -5.33 12.69
CA ASP A 53 -11.56 -5.25 13.61
C ASP A 53 -11.24 -3.76 13.88
N PRO A 54 -11.34 -3.25 15.12
CA PRO A 54 -11.62 -3.97 16.36
C PRO A 54 -13.10 -4.21 16.64
N PHE A 55 -13.41 -5.34 17.29
CA PHE A 55 -14.77 -5.87 17.52
C PHE A 55 -15.76 -4.83 18.08
N PRO A 56 -16.97 -4.64 17.53
CA PRO A 56 -17.83 -3.51 17.88
C PRO A 56 -18.35 -3.51 19.33
N ARG A 57 -18.63 -2.31 19.88
CA ARG A 57 -19.07 -2.09 21.26
C ARG A 57 -20.30 -2.89 21.71
N PRO A 58 -21.43 -2.85 20.99
CA PRO A 58 -22.62 -3.57 21.42
C PRO A 58 -22.40 -5.10 21.47
N TRP A 59 -21.50 -5.63 20.64
CA TRP A 59 -21.27 -7.07 20.56
C TRP A 59 -20.46 -7.58 21.75
N TRP A 60 -19.35 -6.93 22.10
CA TRP A 60 -18.59 -7.37 23.26
C TRP A 60 -19.38 -7.16 24.56
N ALA A 61 -20.25 -6.15 24.63
CA ALA A 61 -21.12 -5.92 25.78
C ALA A 61 -22.15 -7.05 25.95
N GLY A 62 -22.79 -7.48 24.85
CA GLY A 62 -23.71 -8.61 24.85
C GLY A 62 -23.03 -9.93 25.24
N ILE A 63 -21.86 -10.21 24.68
CA ILE A 63 -21.06 -11.39 25.04
C ILE A 63 -20.69 -11.37 26.52
N LEU A 64 -20.25 -10.22 27.05
CA LEU A 64 -19.91 -10.08 28.45
C LEU A 64 -21.13 -10.31 29.37
N ALA A 65 -22.30 -9.77 29.00
CA ALA A 65 -23.54 -9.99 29.74
C ALA A 65 -23.93 -11.48 29.77
N LEU A 66 -23.79 -12.19 28.66
CA LEU A 66 -24.03 -13.64 28.59
C LEU A 66 -23.05 -14.42 29.48
N CYS A 67 -21.76 -14.08 29.45
CA CYS A 67 -20.75 -14.69 30.32
C CYS A 67 -21.05 -14.45 31.81
N ILE A 68 -21.44 -13.22 32.19
CA ILE A 68 -21.84 -12.90 33.56
C ILE A 68 -23.08 -13.72 33.95
N GLY A 69 -24.06 -13.82 33.06
CA GLY A 69 -25.25 -14.64 33.26
C GLY A 69 -24.92 -16.11 33.52
N THR A 70 -24.02 -16.70 32.73
CA THR A 70 -23.51 -18.07 32.95
C THR A 70 -22.91 -18.24 34.34
N VAL A 71 -22.04 -17.32 34.78
CA VAL A 71 -21.39 -17.39 36.10
C VAL A 71 -22.43 -17.29 37.21
N VAL A 72 -23.32 -16.29 37.14
CA VAL A 72 -24.36 -16.06 38.15
C VAL A 72 -25.29 -17.26 38.31
N VAL A 73 -25.78 -17.82 37.21
CA VAL A 73 -26.66 -19.01 37.24
C VAL A 73 -25.95 -20.18 37.92
N GLN A 74 -24.66 -20.38 37.61
CA GLN A 74 -23.90 -21.50 38.16
C GLN A 74 -23.51 -21.28 39.63
N SER A 75 -23.32 -20.03 40.08
CA SER A 75 -23.08 -19.66 41.49
C SER A 75 -24.30 -19.87 42.41
N VAL A 76 -25.49 -20.21 41.89
CA VAL A 76 -26.63 -20.59 42.74
C VAL A 76 -26.45 -22.01 43.31
N GLN A 77 -25.59 -22.83 42.70
CA GLN A 77 -25.36 -24.20 43.15
C GLN A 77 -24.27 -24.25 44.23
N PRO A 78 -24.46 -25.01 45.33
CA PRO A 78 -23.40 -25.25 46.29
C PRO A 78 -22.32 -26.15 45.67
N LEU A 79 -21.07 -25.95 46.07
CA LEU A 79 -19.97 -26.85 45.71
C LEU A 79 -19.76 -27.86 46.85
N PRO A 80 -20.01 -29.17 46.66
CA PRO A 80 -19.71 -30.14 47.70
C PRO A 80 -18.20 -30.25 47.97
N PRO A 81 -17.76 -30.47 49.22
CA PRO A 81 -16.37 -30.79 49.51
C PRO A 81 -15.90 -32.02 48.72
N GLY A 82 -14.71 -31.92 48.10
CA GLY A 82 -14.17 -33.00 47.26
C GLY A 82 -14.81 -33.08 45.87
N ALA A 83 -15.65 -32.11 45.49
CA ALA A 83 -16.17 -32.03 44.13
C ALA A 83 -15.02 -31.97 43.11
N PRO A 84 -15.17 -32.67 41.97
CA PRO A 84 -14.14 -32.70 40.94
C PRO A 84 -13.97 -31.33 40.27
N LEU A 85 -12.79 -31.06 39.70
CA LEU A 85 -12.49 -29.76 39.05
C LEU A 85 -13.47 -29.39 37.92
N TYR A 86 -14.08 -30.39 37.27
CA TYR A 86 -15.09 -30.15 36.24
C TYR A 86 -16.45 -29.69 36.78
N ALA A 87 -16.69 -29.75 38.10
CA ALA A 87 -17.89 -29.16 38.69
C ALA A 87 -17.96 -27.64 38.46
N THR A 88 -16.79 -26.98 38.37
CA THR A 88 -16.64 -25.56 38.02
C THR A 88 -16.36 -25.33 36.53
N TRP A 89 -16.88 -26.19 35.64
CA TRP A 89 -16.72 -26.14 34.18
C TRP A 89 -16.89 -24.72 33.58
N HIS A 90 -17.87 -23.98 34.10
CA HIS A 90 -18.23 -22.63 33.65
C HIS A 90 -17.06 -21.64 33.68
N LEU A 91 -16.14 -21.74 34.64
CA LEU A 91 -14.99 -20.83 34.76
C LEU A 91 -14.04 -20.97 33.58
N GLY A 92 -13.72 -22.21 33.19
CA GLY A 92 -12.88 -22.48 32.02
C GLY A 92 -13.57 -22.06 30.72
N ALA A 93 -14.87 -22.35 30.62
CA ALA A 93 -15.65 -22.01 29.44
C ALA A 93 -15.74 -20.50 29.21
N VAL A 94 -16.09 -19.73 30.25
CA VAL A 94 -16.13 -18.26 30.21
C VAL A 94 -14.74 -17.69 29.94
N THR A 95 -13.70 -18.20 30.59
CA THR A 95 -12.31 -17.78 30.33
C THR A 95 -11.92 -17.95 28.86
N THR A 96 -12.39 -19.01 28.21
CA THR A 96 -12.11 -19.26 26.78
C THR A 96 -12.79 -18.22 25.89
N VAL A 97 -14.02 -17.82 26.22
CA VAL A 97 -14.73 -16.75 25.49
C VAL A 97 -14.05 -15.40 25.72
N LEU A 98 -13.62 -15.10 26.94
CA LEU A 98 -12.88 -13.88 27.27
C LEU A 98 -11.53 -13.82 26.56
N LEU A 99 -10.80 -14.94 26.52
CA LEU A 99 -9.57 -15.11 25.74
C LEU A 99 -9.82 -14.76 24.27
N MET A 100 -10.94 -15.20 23.70
CA MET A 100 -11.27 -14.88 22.32
C MET A 100 -11.55 -13.38 22.12
N LEU A 101 -12.18 -12.70 23.08
CA LEU A 101 -12.33 -11.23 23.04
C LEU A 101 -10.95 -10.52 23.05
N ILE A 102 -9.99 -11.03 23.82
CA ILE A 102 -8.60 -10.53 23.81
C ILE A 102 -7.98 -10.70 22.42
N LEU A 103 -8.09 -11.90 21.83
CA LEU A 103 -7.57 -12.18 20.49
C LEU A 103 -8.26 -11.34 19.40
N ARG A 104 -9.51 -10.91 19.62
CA ARG A 104 -10.28 -9.96 18.79
C ARG A 104 -9.94 -8.48 19.07
N GLY A 105 -8.86 -8.20 19.78
CA GLY A 105 -8.38 -6.84 20.04
C GLY A 105 -9.02 -6.12 21.20
N ARG A 106 -9.84 -6.78 22.02
CA ARG A 106 -10.52 -6.20 23.18
C ARG A 106 -9.89 -6.67 24.50
N VAL A 107 -8.58 -6.46 24.63
CA VAL A 107 -7.77 -6.86 25.80
C VAL A 107 -8.41 -6.39 27.12
N LEU A 108 -8.70 -5.09 27.23
CA LEU A 108 -9.30 -4.52 28.44
C LEU A 108 -10.65 -5.14 28.79
N VAL A 109 -11.49 -5.41 27.79
CA VAL A 109 -12.82 -6.01 28.01
C VAL A 109 -12.68 -7.45 28.51
N GLY A 110 -11.76 -8.23 27.94
CA GLY A 110 -11.47 -9.59 28.41
C GLY A 110 -11.04 -9.61 29.89
N TRP A 111 -10.16 -8.68 30.28
CA TRP A 111 -9.71 -8.55 31.68
C TRP A 111 -10.81 -8.03 32.62
N VAL A 112 -11.62 -7.06 32.19
CA VAL A 112 -12.78 -6.60 32.96
C VAL A 112 -13.77 -7.74 33.19
N GLY A 113 -14.03 -8.56 32.16
CA GLY A 113 -14.89 -9.73 32.31
C GLY A 113 -14.31 -10.78 33.25
N TYR A 114 -12.99 -10.99 33.22
CA TYR A 114 -12.32 -11.87 34.17
C TYR A 114 -12.42 -11.35 35.61
N LEU A 115 -12.22 -10.05 35.83
CA LEU A 115 -12.36 -9.45 37.16
C LEU A 115 -13.81 -9.56 37.67
N GLY A 116 -14.80 -9.40 36.79
CA GLY A 116 -16.21 -9.63 37.13
C GLY A 116 -16.49 -11.08 37.53
N MET A 117 -16.01 -12.05 36.73
CA MET A 117 -16.10 -13.48 37.05
C MET A 117 -15.38 -13.80 38.36
N ALA A 118 -14.19 -13.24 38.60
CA ALA A 118 -13.41 -13.43 39.80
C ALA A 118 -14.14 -12.90 41.04
N ALA A 119 -14.70 -11.70 40.97
CA ALA A 119 -15.48 -11.12 42.06
C ALA A 119 -16.72 -11.97 42.40
N ALA A 120 -17.46 -12.43 41.38
CA ALA A 120 -18.62 -13.30 41.58
C ALA A 120 -18.22 -14.65 42.21
N THR A 121 -17.12 -15.25 41.74
CA THR A 121 -16.60 -16.51 42.27
C THR A 121 -16.16 -16.38 43.72
N LEU A 122 -15.42 -15.31 44.06
CA LEU A 122 -14.96 -15.07 45.43
C LEU A 122 -16.13 -14.80 46.39
N ALA A 123 -17.15 -14.06 45.95
CA ALA A 123 -18.36 -13.85 46.72
C ALA A 123 -19.10 -15.17 46.98
N TRP A 124 -19.22 -16.01 45.93
CA TRP A 124 -19.86 -17.32 46.02
C TRP A 124 -19.11 -18.30 46.94
N THR A 125 -17.78 -18.43 46.82
CA THR A 125 -16.99 -19.32 47.69
C THR A 125 -16.98 -18.86 49.13
N SER A 126 -17.04 -17.55 49.37
CA SER A 126 -17.17 -16.99 50.71
C SER A 126 -18.54 -17.30 51.32
N ALA A 127 -19.63 -17.17 50.54
CA ALA A 127 -20.99 -17.47 51.00
C ALA A 127 -21.25 -18.97 51.23
N THR A 128 -20.54 -19.85 50.52
CA THR A 128 -20.68 -21.31 50.60
C THR A 128 -19.65 -21.98 51.51
N GLY A 129 -18.90 -21.21 52.30
CA GLY A 129 -17.98 -21.74 53.33
C GLY A 129 -16.62 -22.25 52.82
N HIS A 130 -16.32 -22.10 51.53
CA HIS A 130 -15.01 -22.44 50.94
C HIS A 130 -13.97 -21.33 51.16
N GLY A 131 -14.43 -20.14 51.55
CA GLY A 131 -13.60 -18.98 51.85
C GLY A 131 -12.94 -18.37 50.61
N LEU A 132 -12.12 -17.34 50.84
CA LEU A 132 -11.40 -16.63 49.79
C LEU A 132 -10.27 -17.47 49.18
N GLY A 133 -9.60 -18.29 50.00
CA GLY A 133 -8.51 -19.15 49.53
C GLY A 133 -8.95 -20.17 48.49
N GLY A 134 -10.08 -20.85 48.71
CA GLY A 134 -10.66 -21.79 47.74
C GLY A 134 -11.06 -21.11 46.43
N GLY A 135 -11.66 -19.92 46.52
CA GLY A 135 -11.98 -19.13 45.32
C GLY A 135 -10.75 -18.71 44.53
N LEU A 136 -9.65 -18.32 45.19
CA LEU A 136 -8.40 -17.98 44.52
C LEU A 136 -7.76 -19.19 43.80
N ASP A 137 -7.82 -20.39 44.39
CA ASP A 137 -7.31 -21.62 43.75
C ASP A 137 -8.10 -22.00 42.47
N LEU A 138 -9.42 -21.75 42.48
CA LEU A 138 -10.25 -21.93 41.28
C LEU A 138 -9.87 -20.93 40.17
N LEU A 139 -9.49 -19.71 40.53
CA LEU A 139 -9.27 -18.61 39.58
C LEU A 139 -7.85 -18.54 39.01
N VAL A 140 -6.82 -18.94 39.76
CA VAL A 140 -5.41 -18.71 39.40
C VAL A 140 -5.03 -19.27 38.01
N ARG A 141 -5.55 -20.45 37.66
CA ARG A 141 -5.32 -21.09 36.35
C ARG A 141 -5.89 -20.26 35.21
N HIS A 142 -7.06 -19.65 35.42
CA HIS A 142 -7.75 -18.83 34.42
C HIS A 142 -7.06 -17.48 34.19
N ALA A 143 -6.55 -16.84 35.25
CA ALA A 143 -5.67 -15.68 35.12
C ALA A 143 -4.46 -16.01 34.24
N ALA A 144 -3.78 -17.13 34.51
CA ALA A 144 -2.62 -17.54 33.73
C ALA A 144 -2.96 -17.73 32.23
N THR A 145 -4.10 -18.35 31.92
CA THR A 145 -4.59 -18.48 30.53
C THR A 145 -4.77 -17.11 29.85
N LEU A 146 -5.36 -16.13 30.54
CA LEU A 146 -5.58 -14.78 29.99
C LEU A 146 -4.27 -14.00 29.82
N VAL A 147 -3.30 -14.17 30.72
CA VAL A 147 -1.95 -13.60 30.57
C VAL A 147 -1.29 -14.14 29.31
N ILE A 148 -1.26 -15.46 29.13
CA ILE A 148 -0.69 -16.11 27.95
C ILE A 148 -1.41 -15.64 26.68
N GLY A 149 -2.75 -15.59 26.72
CA GLY A 149 -3.56 -15.08 25.61
C GLY A 149 -3.27 -13.62 25.24
N THR A 150 -3.07 -12.78 26.24
CA THR A 150 -2.70 -11.37 26.05
C THR A 150 -1.32 -11.26 25.39
N ALA A 151 -0.34 -12.06 25.82
CA ALA A 151 0.98 -12.10 25.21
C ALA A 151 0.91 -12.56 23.73
N ILE A 152 0.13 -13.62 23.45
CA ILE A 152 -0.11 -14.11 22.08
C ILE A 152 -0.72 -13.00 21.21
N TYR A 153 -1.73 -12.28 21.72
CA TYR A 153 -2.34 -11.16 20.99
C TYR A 153 -1.32 -10.09 20.59
N PHE A 154 -0.48 -9.64 21.53
CA PHE A 154 0.54 -8.63 21.22
C PHE A 154 1.62 -9.16 20.26
N GLY A 155 1.99 -10.44 20.39
CA GLY A 155 2.88 -11.13 19.46
C GLY A 155 2.32 -11.12 18.03
N LEU A 156 1.09 -11.61 17.84
CA LEU A 156 0.42 -11.61 16.54
C LEU A 156 0.29 -10.21 15.95
N ARG A 157 -0.09 -9.21 16.75
CA ARG A 157 -0.24 -7.82 16.31
C ARG A 157 1.10 -7.22 15.86
N SER A 158 2.19 -7.51 16.56
CA SER A 158 3.54 -7.07 16.19
C SER A 158 3.97 -7.71 14.87
N THR A 159 3.77 -9.02 14.72
CA THR A 159 4.10 -9.75 13.49
C THR A 159 3.29 -9.25 12.30
N ALA A 160 1.98 -9.05 12.45
CA ALA A 160 1.12 -8.53 11.38
C ALA A 160 1.58 -7.13 10.92
N ARG A 161 1.96 -6.25 11.86
CA ARG A 161 2.51 -4.92 11.53
C ARG A 161 3.84 -5.03 10.77
N ARG A 162 4.72 -5.94 11.17
CA ARG A 162 6.00 -6.17 10.49
C ARG A 162 5.80 -6.68 9.05
N ILE A 163 4.86 -7.60 8.84
CA ILE A 163 4.52 -8.12 7.51
C ILE A 163 3.94 -7.00 6.63
N ALA A 164 3.02 -6.19 7.16
CA ALA A 164 2.44 -5.08 6.42
C ALA A 164 3.50 -4.04 6.00
N GLU A 165 4.42 -3.71 6.90
CA GLU A 165 5.53 -2.81 6.61
C GLU A 165 6.51 -3.40 5.59
N PHE A 166 6.82 -4.70 5.69
CA PHE A 166 7.65 -5.40 4.71
C PHE A 166 7.01 -5.36 3.32
N ASN A 167 5.73 -5.74 3.20
CA ASN A 167 5.00 -5.71 1.93
C ASN A 167 4.96 -4.29 1.32
N ARG A 168 4.77 -3.26 2.15
CA ARG A 168 4.79 -1.87 1.71
C ARG A 168 6.15 -1.47 1.13
N ARG A 169 7.25 -1.87 1.77
CA ARG A 169 8.60 -1.61 1.27
C ARG A 169 8.90 -2.36 -0.01
N SER A 170 8.55 -3.65 -0.09
CA SER A 170 8.73 -4.45 -1.29
C SER A 170 7.99 -3.87 -2.49
N LEU A 171 6.78 -3.33 -2.29
CA LEU A 171 6.03 -2.64 -3.35
C LEU A 171 6.74 -1.36 -3.82
N LEU A 172 7.29 -0.55 -2.91
CA LEU A 172 8.03 0.66 -3.26
C LEU A 172 9.34 0.35 -4.00
N GLU A 173 10.07 -0.66 -3.54
CA GLU A 173 11.30 -1.12 -4.20
C GLU A 173 11.01 -1.67 -5.60
N ALA A 174 9.96 -2.48 -5.75
CA ALA A 174 9.54 -2.99 -7.05
C ALA A 174 9.17 -1.86 -8.03
N ALA A 175 8.47 -0.82 -7.56
CA ALA A 175 8.15 0.35 -8.38
C ALA A 175 9.41 1.14 -8.78
N ALA A 176 10.38 1.31 -7.87
CA ALA A 176 11.64 1.98 -8.17
C ALA A 176 12.48 1.20 -9.20
N VAL A 177 12.56 -0.13 -9.06
CA VAL A 177 13.24 -1.00 -10.02
C VAL A 177 12.58 -0.92 -11.39
N ALA A 178 11.25 -0.99 -11.47
CA ALA A 178 10.52 -0.87 -12.74
C ALA A 178 10.77 0.49 -13.42
N THR A 179 10.80 1.57 -12.66
CA THR A 179 11.10 2.91 -13.19
C THR A 179 12.53 3.00 -13.73
N ALA A 180 13.51 2.45 -12.99
CA ALA A 180 14.89 2.43 -13.43
C ALA A 180 15.09 1.56 -14.68
N GLN A 181 14.40 0.42 -14.77
CA GLN A 181 14.43 -0.45 -15.94
C GLN A 181 13.83 0.24 -17.17
N ALA A 182 12.67 0.89 -17.04
CA ALA A 182 12.07 1.65 -18.13
C ALA A 182 12.99 2.79 -18.62
N ALA A 183 13.65 3.50 -17.69
CA ALA A 183 14.59 4.56 -18.05
C ALA A 183 15.84 4.02 -18.79
N GLU A 184 16.34 2.85 -18.40
CA GLU A 184 17.46 2.21 -19.12
C GLU A 184 17.03 1.68 -20.49
N GLU A 185 15.82 1.10 -20.62
CA GLU A 185 15.26 0.69 -21.92
C GLU A 185 15.14 1.88 -22.88
N GLU A 186 14.56 2.99 -22.42
CA GLU A 186 14.45 4.22 -23.22
C GLU A 186 15.83 4.73 -23.66
N ARG A 187 16.81 4.67 -22.75
CA ARG A 187 18.20 5.06 -23.05
C ARG A 187 18.82 4.16 -24.11
N PHE A 188 18.63 2.85 -24.05
CA PHE A 188 19.11 1.92 -25.07
C PHE A 188 18.49 2.21 -26.44
N GLU A 189 17.18 2.48 -26.49
CA GLU A 189 16.49 2.86 -27.73
C GLU A 189 17.03 4.18 -28.31
N GLN A 190 17.27 5.19 -27.46
CA GLN A 190 17.84 6.47 -27.88
C GLN A 190 19.25 6.29 -28.46
N VAL A 191 20.11 5.48 -27.82
CA VAL A 191 21.46 5.18 -28.32
C VAL A 191 21.39 4.42 -29.65
N ALA A 192 20.52 3.43 -29.78
CA ALA A 192 20.34 2.68 -31.02
C ALA A 192 19.88 3.58 -32.17
N ARG A 193 18.96 4.52 -31.91
CA ARG A 193 18.50 5.52 -32.89
C ARG A 193 19.64 6.43 -33.35
N LEU A 194 20.46 6.92 -32.43
CA LEU A 194 21.62 7.76 -32.76
C LEU A 194 22.65 6.97 -33.58
N ASP A 195 22.91 5.71 -33.24
CA ASP A 195 23.84 4.85 -33.96
C ASP A 195 23.38 4.64 -35.42
N GLN A 196 22.10 4.34 -35.64
CA GLN A 196 21.53 4.15 -36.98
C GLN A 196 21.73 5.39 -37.88
N LEU A 197 21.62 6.59 -37.32
CA LEU A 197 21.81 7.84 -38.06
C LEU A 197 23.29 8.18 -38.30
N ALA A 198 24.15 7.96 -37.30
CA ALA A 198 25.54 8.39 -37.35
C ALA A 198 26.46 7.40 -38.08
N ARG A 199 26.23 6.09 -37.93
CA ARG A 199 27.11 5.01 -38.41
C ARG A 199 27.43 5.10 -39.90
N PRO A 200 26.46 5.27 -40.84
CA PRO A 200 26.76 5.27 -42.27
C PRO A 200 27.72 6.38 -42.70
N ILE A 201 27.55 7.58 -42.14
CA ILE A 201 28.40 8.73 -42.46
C ILE A 201 29.79 8.58 -41.82
N MET A 202 29.86 8.08 -40.59
CA MET A 202 31.14 7.81 -39.94
C MET A 202 31.93 6.74 -40.70
N GLU A 203 31.29 5.66 -41.16
CA GLU A 203 31.92 4.64 -42.01
C GLU A 203 32.35 5.22 -43.38
N ARG A 204 31.53 6.09 -43.98
CA ARG A 204 31.87 6.77 -45.23
C ARG A 204 33.10 7.67 -45.08
N VAL A 205 33.17 8.47 -44.02
CA VAL A 205 34.33 9.33 -43.73
C VAL A 205 35.56 8.48 -43.40
N ALA A 206 35.40 7.41 -42.62
CA ALA A 206 36.49 6.50 -42.26
C ALA A 206 37.10 5.77 -43.47
N SER A 207 36.34 5.61 -44.57
CA SER A 207 36.86 5.00 -45.81
C SER A 207 38.01 5.77 -46.46
N GLY A 208 38.22 7.05 -46.10
CA GLY A 208 39.31 7.89 -46.60
C GLY A 208 39.20 8.30 -48.08
N ALA A 209 38.15 7.89 -48.78
CA ALA A 209 37.91 8.30 -50.15
C ALA A 209 37.49 9.78 -50.23
N PRO A 210 37.88 10.51 -51.30
CA PRO A 210 37.49 11.92 -51.46
C PRO A 210 35.96 12.05 -51.58
N LEU A 211 35.39 12.89 -50.71
CA LEU A 211 33.96 13.21 -50.71
C LEU A 211 33.64 14.22 -51.81
N SER A 212 32.61 13.93 -52.60
CA SER A 212 31.99 14.87 -53.53
C SER A 212 31.35 16.05 -52.79
N ALA A 213 31.07 17.14 -53.51
CA ALA A 213 30.39 18.30 -52.93
C ALA A 213 28.98 17.94 -52.39
N ALA A 214 28.30 16.99 -53.02
CA ALA A 214 27.00 16.48 -52.56
C ALA A 214 27.13 15.69 -51.25
N GLU A 215 28.05 14.74 -51.17
CA GLU A 215 28.30 13.96 -49.95
C GLU A 215 28.75 14.84 -48.78
N LYS A 216 29.56 15.88 -49.03
CA LYS A 216 29.94 16.86 -47.99
C LYS A 216 28.72 17.59 -47.44
N ARG A 217 27.79 17.98 -48.30
CA ARG A 217 26.55 18.66 -47.89
C ARG A 217 25.64 17.73 -47.08
N GLU A 218 25.53 16.47 -47.49
CA GLU A 218 24.80 15.43 -46.74
C GLU A 218 25.40 15.19 -45.36
N CYS A 219 26.73 15.09 -45.25
CA CYS A 219 27.43 14.94 -43.97
C CYS A 219 27.13 16.09 -43.01
N LEU A 220 27.15 17.33 -43.50
CA LEU A 220 26.84 18.52 -42.69
C LEU A 220 25.37 18.56 -42.25
N LEU A 221 24.43 18.14 -43.10
CA LEU A 221 23.01 18.08 -42.74
C LEU A 221 22.73 17.02 -41.66
N THR A 222 23.37 15.85 -41.76
CA THR A 222 23.21 14.81 -40.75
C THR A 222 23.91 15.16 -39.44
N GLU A 223 25.09 15.78 -39.47
CA GLU A 223 25.73 16.30 -38.24
C GLU A 223 24.83 17.32 -37.56
N ALA A 224 24.25 18.27 -38.31
CA ALA A 224 23.33 19.25 -37.75
C ALA A 224 22.07 18.58 -37.17
N SER A 225 21.55 17.54 -37.81
CA SER A 225 20.42 16.74 -37.30
C SER A 225 20.78 15.98 -36.02
N LEU A 226 21.97 15.38 -35.95
CA LEU A 226 22.47 14.72 -34.73
C LEU A 226 22.64 15.72 -33.59
N ARG A 227 23.14 16.93 -33.89
CA ARG A 227 23.29 18.01 -32.92
C ARG A 227 21.94 18.44 -32.35
N ASP A 228 20.90 18.53 -33.19
CA ASP A 228 19.55 18.87 -32.75
C ASP A 228 18.93 17.76 -31.90
N LEU A 229 19.14 16.49 -32.26
CA LEU A 229 18.67 15.34 -31.46
C LEU A 229 19.30 15.34 -30.06
N VAL A 230 20.58 15.71 -29.95
CA VAL A 230 21.31 15.74 -28.68
C VAL A 230 21.00 17.00 -27.88
N ARG A 231 21.00 18.18 -28.50
CA ARG A 231 20.86 19.47 -27.80
C ARG A 231 19.42 19.98 -27.71
N GLY A 232 18.54 19.57 -28.60
CA GLY A 232 17.14 20.00 -28.69
C GLY A 232 16.13 18.92 -28.31
N ARG A 233 16.56 17.87 -27.60
CA ARG A 233 15.81 16.63 -27.24
C ARG A 233 14.28 16.73 -27.32
N THR A 234 13.65 17.53 -26.47
CA THR A 234 12.18 17.68 -26.38
C THR A 234 11.56 18.35 -27.62
N LEU A 235 12.31 19.20 -28.33
CA LEU A 235 11.92 19.83 -29.59
C LEU A 235 12.23 18.96 -30.83
N ALA A 236 13.04 17.92 -30.71
CA ALA A 236 13.47 17.06 -31.81
C ALA A 236 12.41 16.01 -32.18
N VAL A 237 11.15 16.45 -32.31
CA VAL A 237 10.02 15.63 -32.77
C VAL A 237 9.98 15.57 -34.31
N PRO A 238 9.39 14.52 -34.92
CA PRO A 238 9.45 14.28 -36.37
C PRO A 238 9.06 15.49 -37.23
N ASP A 239 7.98 16.18 -36.86
CA ASP A 239 7.47 17.33 -37.62
C ASP A 239 8.43 18.53 -37.60
N VAL A 240 9.02 18.81 -36.43
CA VAL A 240 9.99 19.89 -36.28
C VAL A 240 11.28 19.55 -37.03
N LEU A 241 11.78 18.32 -36.92
CA LEU A 241 12.97 17.87 -37.64
C LEU A 241 12.78 17.95 -39.16
N ALA A 242 11.60 17.57 -39.67
CA ALA A 242 11.27 17.69 -41.09
C ALA A 242 11.27 19.17 -41.55
N ALA A 243 10.66 20.07 -40.77
CA ALA A 243 10.64 21.50 -41.06
C ALA A 243 12.05 22.12 -41.02
N VAL A 244 12.86 21.76 -40.02
CA VAL A 244 14.25 22.18 -39.88
C VAL A 244 15.09 21.74 -41.08
N ASN A 245 14.96 20.47 -41.49
CA ASN A 245 15.70 19.94 -42.63
C ASN A 245 15.29 20.62 -43.95
N ALA A 246 13.99 20.86 -44.15
CA ALA A 246 13.50 21.60 -45.30
C ALA A 246 14.02 23.05 -45.31
N ALA A 247 14.12 23.70 -44.16
CA ALA A 247 14.66 25.05 -44.04
C ALA A 247 16.18 25.11 -44.30
N ARG A 248 16.94 24.16 -43.74
CA ARG A 248 18.39 24.03 -43.99
C ARG A 248 18.71 23.73 -45.45
N ALA A 249 17.88 22.93 -46.11
CA ALA A 249 18.02 22.68 -47.55
C ALA A 249 17.95 23.97 -48.38
N ARG A 250 17.14 24.94 -47.94
CA ARG A 250 17.02 26.29 -48.54
C ARG A 250 18.14 27.26 -48.12
N GLY A 251 19.01 26.88 -47.17
CA GLY A 251 20.11 27.71 -46.68
C GLY A 251 19.78 28.52 -45.41
N VAL A 252 18.69 28.21 -44.71
CA VAL A 252 18.38 28.81 -43.41
C VAL A 252 19.21 28.14 -42.31
N GLU A 253 19.83 28.93 -41.44
CA GLU A 253 20.53 28.41 -40.26
C GLU A 253 19.55 28.17 -39.12
N VAL A 254 19.50 26.96 -38.58
CA VAL A 254 18.56 26.61 -37.52
C VAL A 254 19.29 25.99 -36.34
N THR A 255 19.02 26.48 -35.14
CA THR A 255 19.57 25.95 -33.88
C THR A 255 18.46 25.64 -32.90
N LEU A 256 18.38 24.39 -32.45
CA LEU A 256 17.45 23.95 -31.40
C LEU A 256 18.21 23.68 -30.10
N LEU A 257 17.74 24.25 -29.00
CA LEU A 257 18.27 24.02 -27.65
C LEU A 257 17.16 23.63 -26.69
N ASP A 258 17.44 22.67 -25.83
CA ASP A 258 16.56 22.20 -24.78
C ASP A 258 17.29 22.19 -23.44
N ASP A 259 17.03 23.21 -22.63
CA ASP A 259 17.51 23.30 -21.25
C ASP A 259 16.41 22.96 -20.23
N SER A 260 15.24 22.48 -20.68
CA SER A 260 14.04 22.26 -19.84
C SER A 260 14.16 21.10 -18.85
N GLY A 261 15.14 20.21 -19.05
CA GLY A 261 15.24 18.97 -18.29
C GLY A 261 14.06 18.01 -18.53
N GLY A 262 13.33 18.16 -19.63
CA GLY A 262 12.14 17.34 -19.96
C GLY A 262 10.87 17.79 -19.26
N THR A 263 10.81 19.04 -18.81
CA THR A 263 9.63 19.61 -18.13
C THR A 263 8.89 20.59 -19.04
N GLY A 264 7.55 20.57 -18.97
CA GLY A 264 6.68 21.41 -19.81
C GLY A 264 6.22 20.72 -21.11
N ASP A 265 5.12 21.22 -21.67
CA ASP A 265 4.57 20.72 -22.94
C ASP A 265 5.11 21.53 -24.13
N PRO A 266 6.00 20.96 -24.97
CA PRO A 266 6.58 21.66 -26.10
C PRO A 266 5.64 21.79 -27.29
N THR A 267 4.42 21.24 -27.25
CA THR A 267 3.56 21.10 -28.42
C THR A 267 3.27 22.45 -29.10
N ALA A 268 2.95 23.48 -28.32
CA ALA A 268 2.72 24.83 -28.84
C ALA A 268 4.00 25.44 -29.46
N VAL A 269 5.15 25.19 -28.83
CA VAL A 269 6.47 25.66 -29.30
C VAL A 269 6.85 24.96 -30.60
N ALA A 270 6.64 23.65 -30.69
CA ALA A 270 6.89 22.85 -31.88
C ALA A 270 6.04 23.32 -33.08
N ALA A 271 4.74 23.54 -32.86
CA ALA A 271 3.85 24.06 -33.90
C ALA A 271 4.28 25.46 -34.38
N LEU A 272 4.70 26.32 -33.44
CA LEU A 272 5.20 27.65 -33.74
C LEU A 272 6.49 27.58 -34.58
N ILE A 273 7.47 26.77 -34.17
CA ILE A 273 8.72 26.58 -34.94
C ILE A 273 8.42 26.12 -36.37
N THR A 274 7.57 25.11 -36.53
CA THR A 274 7.20 24.58 -37.85
C THR A 274 6.57 25.64 -38.74
N ARG A 275 5.70 26.49 -38.19
CA ARG A 275 5.08 27.60 -38.91
C ARG A 275 6.10 28.63 -39.36
N GLU A 276 6.92 29.12 -38.44
CA GLU A 276 7.90 30.18 -38.72
C GLU A 276 8.99 29.70 -39.71
N LEU A 277 9.42 28.44 -39.61
CA LEU A 277 10.33 27.83 -40.58
C LEU A 277 9.68 27.64 -41.96
N GLY A 278 8.36 27.51 -42.05
CA GLY A 278 7.64 27.48 -43.34
C GLY A 278 7.69 28.81 -44.09
N GLU A 279 7.66 29.92 -43.34
CA GLU A 279 7.66 31.28 -43.90
C GLU A 279 9.09 31.81 -44.16
N LEU A 280 10.06 31.38 -43.37
CA LEU A 280 11.44 31.87 -43.47
C LEU A 280 12.14 31.34 -44.73
N ARG A 281 12.43 32.26 -45.66
CA ARG A 281 13.12 31.95 -46.93
C ARG A 281 14.64 31.96 -46.82
N ALA A 282 15.21 32.89 -46.05
CA ALA A 282 16.64 33.03 -45.80
C ALA A 282 16.88 33.75 -44.46
N GLY A 283 17.96 33.40 -43.74
CA GLY A 283 18.28 33.94 -42.42
C GLY A 283 18.57 32.84 -41.40
N SER A 284 18.33 33.12 -40.11
CA SER A 284 18.50 32.17 -39.01
C SER A 284 17.31 32.11 -38.06
N LEU A 285 17.10 30.93 -37.45
CA LEU A 285 16.12 30.68 -36.39
C LEU A 285 16.77 29.91 -35.25
N THR A 286 16.67 30.46 -34.03
CA THR A 286 17.14 29.79 -32.81
C THR A 286 15.98 29.60 -31.85
N ALA A 287 15.62 28.36 -31.55
CA ALA A 287 14.60 28.02 -30.58
C ALA A 287 15.24 27.39 -29.33
N ARG A 288 14.86 27.89 -28.16
CA ARG A 288 15.38 27.43 -26.87
C ARG A 288 14.24 27.18 -25.88
N LEU A 289 14.12 25.95 -25.38
CA LEU A 289 13.32 25.68 -24.19
C LEU A 289 14.09 26.11 -22.94
N GLN A 290 13.40 26.77 -22.03
CA GLN A 290 14.00 27.38 -20.84
C GLN A 290 14.12 26.38 -19.69
N PRO A 291 15.10 26.54 -18.79
CA PRO A 291 15.23 25.71 -17.61
C PRO A 291 14.06 25.88 -16.63
N PRO A 292 13.76 24.84 -15.83
CA PRO A 292 12.64 24.85 -14.90
C PRO A 292 12.77 26.02 -13.90
N GLY A 293 11.64 26.69 -13.62
CA GLY A 293 11.56 27.85 -12.72
C GLY A 293 11.61 29.22 -13.40
N ARG A 294 11.73 29.28 -14.73
CA ARG A 294 11.47 30.50 -15.51
C ARG A 294 9.97 30.67 -15.75
N SER A 295 9.51 31.92 -15.87
CA SER A 295 8.11 32.23 -16.23
C SER A 295 7.77 31.83 -17.67
N GLU A 296 8.77 31.87 -18.53
CA GLU A 296 8.68 31.57 -19.97
C GLU A 296 9.06 30.11 -20.21
N LEU A 297 8.32 29.44 -21.09
CA LEU A 297 8.57 28.07 -21.52
C LEU A 297 9.66 28.02 -22.61
N ALA A 298 9.61 28.94 -23.57
CA ALA A 298 10.54 28.96 -24.70
C ALA A 298 10.81 30.37 -25.23
N SER A 299 11.99 30.56 -25.83
CA SER A 299 12.32 31.74 -26.62
C SER A 299 12.72 31.33 -28.03
N ILE A 300 12.11 31.95 -29.03
CA ILE A 300 12.39 31.73 -30.45
C ILE A 300 12.87 33.05 -31.05
N VAL A 301 14.13 33.08 -31.48
CA VAL A 301 14.74 34.23 -32.14
C VAL A 301 14.76 33.97 -33.64
N ILE A 302 14.21 34.91 -34.41
CA ILE A 302 14.11 34.82 -35.87
C ILE A 302 14.82 36.03 -36.47
N ALA A 303 15.86 35.79 -37.27
CA ALA A 303 16.64 36.81 -37.94
C ALA A 303 16.64 36.58 -39.45
N PRO A 304 15.70 37.19 -40.21
CA PRO A 304 15.68 37.08 -41.67
C PRO A 304 16.91 37.73 -42.31
N ALA A 305 17.29 37.27 -43.51
CA ALA A 305 18.40 37.87 -44.26
C ALA A 305 18.16 39.34 -44.63
N GLU A 306 16.89 39.71 -44.86
CA GLU A 306 16.44 41.09 -45.08
C GLU A 306 15.29 41.38 -44.11
N GLY A 307 15.50 42.33 -43.18
CA GLY A 307 14.50 42.74 -42.19
C GLY A 307 15.03 42.85 -40.76
N ALA A 308 14.17 43.22 -39.82
CA ALA A 308 14.50 43.27 -38.40
C ALA A 308 14.37 41.89 -37.76
N ALA A 309 15.32 41.54 -36.89
CA ALA A 309 15.21 40.35 -36.06
C ALA A 309 14.06 40.50 -35.05
N ARG A 310 13.31 39.43 -34.80
CA ARG A 310 12.23 39.37 -33.82
C ARG A 310 12.44 38.21 -32.85
N ILE A 311 11.93 38.39 -31.63
CA ILE A 311 11.94 37.36 -30.59
C ILE A 311 10.49 37.06 -30.24
N LEU A 312 10.13 35.78 -30.26
CA LEU A 312 8.87 35.27 -29.78
C LEU A 312 9.12 34.54 -28.47
N VAL A 313 8.35 34.88 -27.45
CA VAL A 313 8.41 34.25 -26.13
C VAL A 313 7.14 33.44 -25.95
N VAL A 314 7.29 32.17 -25.61
CA VAL A 314 6.17 31.27 -25.35
C VAL A 314 6.05 31.08 -23.83
N GLU A 315 4.89 31.39 -23.27
CA GLU A 315 4.58 31.13 -21.86
C GLU A 315 4.10 29.70 -21.64
N HIS A 316 4.05 29.26 -20.39
CA HIS A 316 3.64 27.90 -20.02
C HIS A 316 2.17 27.58 -20.37
N ASP A 317 1.33 28.60 -20.58
CA ASP A 317 -0.06 28.45 -21.02
C ASP A 317 -0.20 28.41 -22.56
N GLY A 318 0.93 28.43 -23.28
CA GLY A 318 0.97 28.41 -24.74
C GLY A 318 0.76 29.77 -25.41
N ARG A 319 0.62 30.87 -24.65
CA ARG A 319 0.57 32.22 -25.23
C ARG A 319 1.91 32.64 -25.79
N VAL A 320 1.87 33.35 -26.91
CA VAL A 320 3.05 33.87 -27.61
C VAL A 320 3.06 35.39 -27.46
N ARG A 321 4.20 35.92 -27.02
CA ARG A 321 4.47 37.35 -26.87
C ARG A 321 5.65 37.81 -27.73
#